data_AF-A0A958XP75-F1
#
_entry.id   AF-A0A958XP75-F1
#
_cell.length_a   1.000
_cell.length_b   1.000
_cell.length_c   1.000
_cell.angle_alpha   90.00
_cell.angle_beta   90.00
_cell.angle_gamma   90.00
#
_symmetry.space_group_name_H-M   'P 1'
#
loop_
_entity.id
_entity.type
_entity.pdbx_description
1 polymer ?
#
loop_
_entity_poly.entity_id
_entity_poly.type
_entity_poly.pdbx_seq_one_letter_code
_entity_poly.pdbx_strand_id
1 'polypeptide(L)'
;ELSEYMRGWKAYFGVAEVKSPLLDLAKWVRRKLRCYLWKQWGRSGYRQLRKRGVDRWLAWNTAKSAHGPWRLSGSPALRYALPKQYFISVGIPELGDR
;
A
#
# COMPACT_ATOMS: atom_id res chain seq x y z
N GLU A 1 15.66 -6.43 -1.68
CA GLU A 1 14.96 -7.46 -0.86
C GLU A 1 13.51 -7.71 -1.27
N LEU A 2 12.49 -6.94 -0.83
CA LEU A 2 11.08 -7.29 -1.12
C LEU A 2 10.77 -7.41 -2.62
N SER A 3 11.23 -6.47 -3.44
CA SER A 3 11.01 -6.50 -4.89
C SER A 3 11.66 -7.71 -5.59
N GLU A 4 12.73 -8.24 -5.03
CA GLU A 4 13.42 -9.42 -5.55
C GLU A 4 12.67 -10.69 -5.18
N TYR A 5 12.25 -10.80 -3.92
CA TYR A 5 11.39 -11.88 -3.44
C TYR A 5 10.09 -11.98 -4.25
N MET A 6 9.44 -10.84 -4.49
CA MET A 6 8.21 -10.79 -5.30
C MET A 6 8.44 -11.17 -6.77
N ARG A 7 9.61 -10.85 -7.34
CA ARG A 7 9.97 -11.31 -8.70
C ARG A 7 10.17 -12.83 -8.74
N GLY A 8 10.85 -13.41 -7.76
CA GLY A 8 10.99 -14.87 -7.65
C GLY A 8 9.64 -15.57 -7.52
N TRP A 9 8.74 -15.02 -6.68
CA TRP A 9 7.36 -15.53 -6.57
C TRP A 9 6.59 -15.46 -7.88
N LYS A 10 6.70 -14.35 -8.62
CA LYS A 10 6.07 -14.22 -9.93
C LYS A 10 6.65 -15.23 -10.93
N ALA A 11 7.96 -15.48 -10.92
CA ALA A 11 8.57 -16.46 -11.81
C ALA A 11 8.09 -17.89 -11.51
N TYR A 12 7.94 -18.25 -10.23
CA TYR A 12 7.50 -19.58 -9.84
C TYR A 12 5.99 -19.82 -10.07
N PHE A 13 5.14 -18.89 -9.64
CA PHE A 13 3.69 -19.01 -9.72
C PHE A 13 3.08 -18.39 -10.99
N GLY A 14 3.89 -17.77 -11.85
CA GLY A 14 3.41 -17.06 -13.04
C GLY A 14 2.80 -17.95 -14.12
N VAL A 15 3.11 -19.25 -14.09
CA VAL A 15 2.55 -20.27 -15.00
C VAL A 15 1.18 -20.78 -14.53
N ALA A 16 0.75 -20.42 -13.32
CA ALA A 16 -0.53 -20.86 -12.79
C ALA A 16 -1.71 -20.27 -13.60
N GLU A 17 -2.65 -21.14 -14.00
CA GLU A 17 -3.86 -20.74 -14.74
C GLU A 17 -4.75 -19.80 -13.91
N VAL A 18 -4.80 -19.99 -12.58
CA VAL A 18 -5.61 -19.19 -11.67
C VAL A 18 -4.76 -18.07 -11.04
N LYS A 19 -4.86 -16.86 -11.59
CA LYS A 19 -4.15 -15.66 -11.09
C LYS A 19 -4.81 -14.97 -9.87
N SER A 20 -6.05 -15.33 -9.51
CA SER A 20 -6.83 -14.65 -8.46
C SER A 20 -6.10 -14.60 -7.09
N PRO A 21 -5.55 -15.71 -6.56
CA PRO A 21 -4.80 -15.70 -5.30
C PRO A 21 -3.58 -14.78 -5.32
N LEU A 22 -2.87 -14.69 -6.46
CA LEU A 22 -1.70 -13.82 -6.63
C LEU A 22 -2.09 -12.33 -6.61
N LEU A 23 -3.24 -11.99 -7.19
CA LEU A 23 -3.77 -10.64 -7.16
C LEU A 23 -4.17 -10.23 -5.73
N ASP A 24 -4.80 -11.13 -4.99
CA ASP A 24 -5.19 -10.87 -3.60
C ASP A 24 -3.98 -10.77 -2.67
N LEU A 25 -2.96 -11.60 -2.88
CA LEU A 25 -1.68 -11.47 -2.21
C LEU A 25 -1.04 -10.11 -2.51
N ALA A 26 -1.01 -9.67 -3.77
CA ALA A 26 -0.47 -8.36 -4.14
C ALA A 26 -1.25 -7.20 -3.50
N LYS A 27 -2.59 -7.30 -3.39
CA LYS A 27 -3.42 -6.32 -2.66
C LYS A 27 -3.07 -6.31 -1.18
N TRP A 28 -2.90 -7.48 -0.55
CA TRP A 28 -2.54 -7.62 0.85
C TRP A 28 -1.15 -7.02 1.14
N VAL A 29 -0.14 -7.31 0.30
CA VAL A 29 1.21 -6.74 0.41
C VAL A 29 1.18 -5.22 0.35
N ARG A 30 0.48 -4.63 -0.64
CA ARG A 30 0.33 -3.16 -0.72
C ARG A 30 -0.36 -2.57 0.51
N ARG A 31 -1.30 -3.29 1.13
CA ARG A 31 -1.93 -2.85 2.39
C ARG A 31 -0.94 -2.91 3.56
N LYS A 32 -0.13 -3.97 3.66
CA LYS A 32 0.95 -4.06 4.66
C LYS A 32 1.98 -2.94 4.49
N LEU A 33 2.40 -2.63 3.26
CA LEU A 33 3.30 -1.51 3.01
C LEU A 33 2.72 -0.17 3.42
N ARG A 34 1.44 0.09 3.13
CA ARG A 34 0.73 1.29 3.64
C ARG A 34 0.71 1.35 5.17
N CYS A 35 0.49 0.21 5.83
CA CYS A 35 0.52 0.11 7.28
C CYS A 35 1.91 0.49 7.84
N TYR A 36 2.99 -0.02 7.24
CA TYR A 36 4.35 0.32 7.66
C TYR A 36 4.69 1.78 7.42
N LEU A 37 4.37 2.32 6.24
CA LEU A 37 4.60 3.74 5.94
C LEU A 37 3.82 4.65 6.88
N TRP A 38 2.57 4.30 7.23
CA TRP A 38 1.79 5.05 8.21
C TRP A 38 2.44 5.06 9.60
N LYS A 39 2.91 3.89 10.06
CA LYS A 39 3.67 3.79 11.32
C LYS A 39 4.95 4.64 11.27
N GLN A 40 5.69 4.56 10.17
CA GLN A 40 6.93 5.32 9.96
C GLN A 40 6.68 6.83 9.95
N TRP A 41 5.56 7.30 9.38
CA TRP A 41 5.20 8.71 9.42
C TRP A 41 4.91 9.20 10.85
N GLY A 42 4.29 8.36 11.68
CA GLY A 42 4.02 8.66 13.09
C GLY A 42 3.33 10.01 13.27
N ARG A 43 3.90 10.87 14.11
CA ARG A 43 3.39 12.24 14.37
C ARG A 43 3.31 13.12 13.12
N SER A 44 4.07 12.81 12.07
CA SER A 44 4.05 13.56 10.80
C SER A 44 2.95 13.12 9.82
N GLY A 45 2.11 12.14 10.18
CA GLY A 45 1.09 11.55 9.29
C GLY A 45 0.20 12.56 8.57
N TYR A 46 -0.33 13.55 9.30
CA TYR A 46 -1.13 14.64 8.69
C TYR A 46 -0.35 15.39 7.60
N ARG A 47 0.90 15.79 7.89
CA ARG A 47 1.75 16.54 6.96
C ARG A 47 2.08 15.71 5.72
N GLN A 48 2.34 14.41 5.90
CA GLN A 48 2.64 13.49 4.80
C GLN A 48 1.43 13.24 3.89
N LEU A 49 0.22 13.18 4.45
CA LEU A 49 -1.02 13.10 3.68
C LEU A 49 -1.26 14.38 2.87
N ARG A 50 -1.11 15.55 3.50
CA ARG A 50 -1.25 16.86 2.83
C ARG A 50 -0.22 17.07 1.71
N LYS A 51 1.04 16.68 1.94
CA LYS A 51 2.11 16.72 0.93
C LYS A 51 1.77 15.90 -0.32
N ARG A 52 0.92 14.88 -0.18
CA ARG A 52 0.48 13.99 -1.26
C ARG A 52 -0.91 14.35 -1.81
N GLY A 53 -1.41 15.55 -1.50
CA GLY A 53 -2.66 16.07 -2.08
C GLY A 53 -3.95 15.61 -1.40
N VAL A 54 -3.89 14.84 -0.31
CA VAL A 54 -5.11 14.46 0.43
C VAL A 54 -5.76 15.69 1.02
N ASP A 55 -7.07 15.85 0.83
CA ASP A 55 -7.84 16.97 1.40
C ASP A 55 -7.62 17.17 2.91
N ARG A 56 -7.73 18.42 3.38
CA ARG A 56 -7.47 18.81 4.78
C ARG A 56 -8.34 18.05 5.76
N TRP A 57 -9.65 17.96 5.50
CA TRP A 57 -10.59 17.31 6.41
C TRP A 57 -10.33 15.81 6.49
N LEU A 58 -10.13 15.17 5.34
CA LEU A 58 -9.83 13.74 5.26
C LEU A 58 -8.48 13.40 5.92
N ALA A 59 -7.46 14.22 5.70
CA ALA A 59 -6.14 14.05 6.31
C ALA A 59 -6.19 14.21 7.84
N TRP A 60 -6.93 15.22 8.33
CA TRP A 60 -7.09 15.45 9.77
C TRP A 60 -7.80 14.28 10.46
N ASN A 61 -8.94 13.85 9.91
CA ASN A 61 -9.69 12.72 10.46
C ASN A 61 -8.88 11.42 10.48
N THR A 62 -8.09 11.17 9.44
CA THR A 62 -7.23 9.98 9.39
C THR A 62 -6.10 10.07 10.42
N ALA A 63 -5.48 11.24 10.57
CA ALA A 63 -4.37 11.43 11.51
C ALA A 63 -4.80 11.42 12.99
N LYS A 64 -6.03 11.84 13.28
CA LYS A 64 -6.59 11.87 14.65
C LYS A 64 -7.44 10.64 14.99
N SER A 65 -7.60 9.70 14.06
CA SER A 65 -8.38 8.49 14.31
C SER A 65 -7.76 7.62 15.42
N ALA A 66 -8.59 7.10 16.31
CA ALA A 66 -8.20 6.11 17.31
C ALA A 66 -7.96 4.71 16.72
N HIS A 67 -8.20 4.51 15.43
CA HIS A 67 -8.03 3.21 14.81
C HIS A 67 -6.56 2.83 14.65
N GLY A 68 -6.27 1.55 14.88
CA GLY A 68 -4.93 1.01 14.70
C GLY A 68 -4.42 1.11 13.25
N PRO A 69 -3.08 1.06 13.05
CA PRO A 69 -2.45 1.23 11.73
C PRO A 69 -2.97 0.29 10.63
N TRP A 70 -3.34 -0.94 10.98
CA TRP A 70 -3.89 -1.89 10.00
C TRP A 70 -5.27 -1.47 9.48
N ARG A 71 -6.14 -0.94 10.34
CA ARG A 71 -7.44 -0.40 9.92
C ARG A 71 -7.24 0.85 9.09
N LEU A 72 -6.36 1.76 9.52
CA LEU A 72 -6.05 2.98 8.78
C LEU A 72 -5.40 2.72 7.42
N SER A 73 -4.56 1.69 7.29
CA SER A 73 -3.93 1.32 6.01
C SER A 73 -4.94 1.12 4.88
N GLY A 74 -6.19 0.75 5.21
CA GLY A 74 -7.29 0.59 4.27
C GLY A 74 -8.13 1.85 3.99
N SER A 75 -7.89 2.95 4.70
CA SER A 75 -8.66 4.20 4.62
C SER A 75 -8.56 4.88 3.25
N PRO A 76 -9.57 5.70 2.85
CA PRO A 76 -9.52 6.48 1.63
C PRO A 76 -8.29 7.40 1.57
N ALA A 77 -7.91 8.02 2.69
CA ALA A 77 -6.75 8.92 2.76
C ALA A 77 -5.44 8.21 2.40
N LEU A 78 -5.19 7.02 2.97
CA LEU A 78 -3.96 6.28 2.69
C LEU A 78 -3.98 5.60 1.31
N ARG A 79 -5.16 5.24 0.78
CA ARG A 79 -5.28 4.78 -0.62
C ARG A 79 -4.98 5.89 -1.61
N TYR A 80 -5.45 7.10 -1.34
CA TYR A 80 -5.18 8.27 -2.17
C TYR A 80 -3.70 8.67 -2.10
N ALA A 81 -3.14 8.75 -0.90
CA ALA A 81 -1.75 9.16 -0.70
C ALA A 81 -0.74 8.13 -1.22
N LEU A 82 -1.04 6.83 -1.07
CA LEU A 82 -0.16 5.73 -1.45
C LEU A 82 -0.90 4.79 -2.41
N PRO A 83 -1.18 5.25 -3.64
CA PRO A 83 -1.88 4.45 -4.62
C PRO A 83 -0.99 3.30 -5.11
N LYS A 84 -1.59 2.38 -5.86
CA LYS A 84 -0.86 1.27 -6.48
C LYS A 84 0.34 1.76 -7.29
N GLN A 85 0.16 2.84 -8.05
CA GLN A 85 1.18 3.46 -8.90
C GLN A 85 2.40 3.93 -8.11
N TYR A 86 2.22 4.43 -6.89
CA TYR A 86 3.33 4.80 -6.01
C TYR A 86 4.23 3.61 -5.70
N PHE A 87 3.63 2.43 -5.43
CA PHE A 87 4.41 1.23 -5.14
C PHE A 87 5.15 0.72 -6.37
N ILE A 88 4.56 0.84 -7.55
CA ILE A 88 5.21 0.50 -8.82
C ILE A 88 6.41 1.44 -9.05
N SER A 89 6.25 2.75 -8.84
CA SER A 89 7.34 3.72 -9.06
C SER A 89 8.52 3.53 -8.12
N VAL A 90 8.31 2.98 -6.93
CA VAL A 90 9.40 2.63 -5.99
C VAL A 90 9.95 1.21 -6.23
N GLY A 91 9.54 0.54 -7.31
CA GLY A 91 10.08 -0.74 -7.75
C GLY A 91 9.41 -1.98 -7.17
N ILE A 92 8.19 -1.89 -6.62
CA ILE A 92 7.42 -3.07 -6.19
C ILE A 92 6.75 -3.69 -7.42
N PRO A 93 7.11 -4.92 -7.82
CA PRO A 93 6.57 -5.55 -9.03
C PRO A 93 5.12 -5.99 -8.82
N GLU A 94 4.36 -6.01 -9.92
CA GLU A 94 3.02 -6.60 -9.94
C GLU A 94 3.08 -8.11 -10.18
N LEU A 95 2.39 -8.87 -9.33
CA LEU A 95 2.37 -10.34 -9.38
C LEU A 95 1.39 -10.89 -10.42
N GLY A 96 0.28 -10.19 -10.67
CA GLY A 96 -0.70 -10.57 -11.68
C GLY A 96 -0.78 -9.47 -12.72
N ASP A 97 -0.04 -9.63 -13.81
CA ASP A 97 -0.37 -8.92 -15.05
C ASP A 97 -1.54 -9.64 -15.71
N ARG A 98 -2.43 -8.85 -16.34
CA ARG A 98 -3.51 -9.39 -17.18
C ARG A 98 -2.91 -10.30 -18.23
#